data_AF-J2PAB1-F1
#
_entry.id   AF-J2PAB1-F1
#
_cell.length_a   1.000
_cell.length_b   1.000
_cell.length_c   1.000
_cell.angle_alpha   90.00
_cell.angle_beta   90.00
_cell.angle_gamma   90.00
#
_symmetry.space_group_name_H-M   'P 1'
#
loop_
_entity.id
_entity.type
_entity.pdbx_description
1 polymer ?
#
loop_
_entity_poly.entity_id
_entity_poly.type
_entity_poly.pdbx_seq_one_letter_code
_entity_poly.pdbx_strand_id
1 'polypeptide(L)'
;MAKSNADIQKDKRAKERALLERIGAEKRTLIVSKALADALQVLGERHDFEEWQEIASTFLINLAAAPSEESARFAIMSRPEIIVKEKWLRQLEEFAKTGVEA
;
A
#
# COMPACT_ATOMS: atom_id res chain seq x y z
N MET A 1 23.68 26.80 -16.34
CA MET A 1 24.12 25.39 -16.28
C MET A 1 22.97 24.56 -15.73
N ALA A 2 22.52 23.53 -16.46
CA ALA A 2 21.47 22.64 -15.96
C ALA A 2 22.01 21.88 -14.73
N LYS A 3 21.23 21.86 -13.64
CA LYS A 3 21.58 21.07 -12.45
C LYS A 3 21.68 19.59 -12.85
N SER A 4 22.67 18.89 -12.31
CA SER A 4 22.78 17.45 -12.55
C SER A 4 21.62 16.73 -11.86
N ASN A 5 21.26 15.52 -12.34
CA ASN A 5 20.24 14.70 -11.68
C ASN A 5 20.55 14.43 -10.20
N ALA A 6 21.84 14.37 -9.83
CA ALA A 6 22.26 14.18 -8.45
C ALA A 6 21.92 15.40 -7.58
N ASP A 7 22.09 16.62 -8.12
CA ASP A 7 21.77 17.86 -7.41
C ASP A 7 20.26 18.02 -7.22
N ILE A 8 19.46 17.64 -8.23
CA ILE A 8 17.99 17.63 -8.14
C ILE A 8 17.50 16.68 -7.05
N GLN A 9 18.08 15.47 -6.97
CA GLN A 9 17.72 14.50 -5.94
C GLN A 9 18.14 14.95 -4.54
N LYS A 10 19.29 15.62 -4.41
CA LYS A 10 19.75 16.19 -3.14
C LYS A 10 18.83 17.31 -2.65
N ASP A 11 18.46 18.24 -3.53
CA ASP A 11 17.51 19.31 -3.21
C ASP A 11 16.13 18.73 -2.82
N LYS A 12 15.65 17.69 -3.53
CA LYS A 12 14.38 17.03 -3.20
C LYS A 12 14.39 16.42 -1.81
N ARG A 13 15.46 15.68 -1.46
CA ARG A 13 15.63 15.08 -0.13
C ARG A 13 15.76 16.12 0.97
N ALA A 14 16.44 17.24 0.71
CA ALA A 14 16.58 18.32 1.69
C ALA A 14 15.23 19.00 1.99
N LYS A 15 14.42 19.28 0.97
CA LYS A 15 13.07 19.82 1.12
C LYS A 15 12.15 18.86 1.87
N GLU A 16 12.20 17.58 1.52
CA GLU A 16 11.40 16.53 2.17
C GLU A 16 11.76 16.40 3.66
N ARG A 17 13.06 16.42 4.00
CA ARG A 17 13.52 16.37 5.39
C ARG A 17 13.08 17.59 6.21
N ALA A 18 13.17 18.79 5.64
CA ALA A 18 12.72 20.01 6.29
C ALA A 18 11.20 20.02 6.53
N LEU A 19 10.41 19.47 5.59
CA LEU A 19 8.97 19.30 5.77
C LEU A 19 8.66 18.38 6.95
N LEU A 20 9.30 17.20 6.99
CA LEU A 20 9.11 16.21 8.05
C LEU A 20 9.45 16.76 9.43
N GLU A 21 10.56 17.48 9.56
CA GLU A 21 10.98 18.14 10.79
C GLU A 21 9.96 19.20 11.25
N ARG A 22 9.43 20.00 10.31
CA ARG A 22 8.42 21.01 10.61
C ARG A 22 7.11 20.43 11.13
N ILE A 23 6.68 19.28 10.62
CA ILE A 23 5.42 18.64 11.02
C ILE A 23 5.60 17.63 12.16
N GLY A 24 6.82 17.48 12.70
CA GLY A 24 7.13 16.50 13.75
C GLY A 24 6.93 15.05 13.30
N ALA A 25 7.00 14.78 12.00
CA ALA A 25 6.78 13.44 11.44
C ALA A 25 8.10 12.76 11.13
N GLU A 26 8.11 11.44 11.27
CA GLU A 26 9.20 10.60 10.81
C GLU A 26 8.85 10.00 9.45
N LYS A 27 9.82 9.99 8.52
CA LYS A 27 9.65 9.22 7.28
C LYS A 27 9.61 7.74 7.63
N ARG A 28 8.43 7.13 7.50
CA ARG A 28 8.26 5.68 7.57
C ARG A 28 7.91 5.17 6.18
N THR A 29 8.79 4.35 5.62
CA THR A 29 8.51 3.68 4.36
C THR A 29 7.72 2.42 4.64
N LEU A 30 6.49 2.35 4.14
CA LEU A 30 5.71 1.11 4.15
C LEU A 30 6.19 0.23 2.99
N ILE A 31 6.58 -1.01 3.27
CA ILE A 31 6.78 -2.00 2.21
C ILE A 31 5.39 -2.46 1.79
N VAL A 32 5.01 -2.11 0.57
CA VAL A 32 3.68 -2.37 0.01
C VAL A 32 3.76 -3.62 -0.87
N SER A 33 2.92 -4.62 -0.60
CA SER A 33 2.77 -5.74 -1.55
C SER A 33 2.06 -5.26 -2.82
N LYS A 34 2.21 -5.97 -3.94
CA LYS A 34 1.50 -5.62 -5.18
C LYS A 34 -0.02 -5.52 -4.95
N ALA A 35 -0.60 -6.47 -4.23
CA ALA A 35 -2.03 -6.46 -3.91
C ALA A 35 -2.46 -5.21 -3.11
N LEU A 36 -1.63 -4.75 -2.17
CA LEU A 36 -1.91 -3.52 -1.44
C LEU A 36 -1.71 -2.28 -2.32
N ALA A 37 -0.72 -2.27 -3.22
CA ALA A 37 -0.52 -1.18 -4.16
C ALA A 37 -1.71 -1.03 -5.13
N ASP A 38 -2.19 -2.14 -5.69
CA ASP A 38 -3.36 -2.19 -6.57
C ASP A 38 -4.63 -1.75 -5.83
N ALA A 39 -4.81 -2.21 -4.57
CA ALA A 39 -5.95 -1.81 -3.74
C ALA A 39 -5.94 -0.33 -3.39
N LEU A 40 -4.76 0.25 -3.10
CA LEU A 40 -4.61 1.69 -2.98
C LEU A 40 -5.03 2.31 -4.30
N GLN A 41 -4.38 2.05 -5.43
CA GLN A 41 -4.75 2.66 -6.72
C GLN A 41 -6.28 2.70 -6.97
N VAL A 42 -6.98 1.57 -6.84
CA VAL A 42 -8.44 1.48 -7.02
C VAL A 42 -9.20 2.44 -6.09
N LEU A 43 -8.80 2.55 -4.83
CA LEU A 43 -9.47 3.42 -3.87
C LEU A 43 -9.33 4.91 -4.22
N GLY A 44 -8.25 5.33 -4.89
CA GLY A 44 -7.99 6.76 -5.13
C GLY A 44 -8.46 7.19 -6.48
N GLU A 45 -8.55 6.27 -7.44
CA GLU A 45 -9.39 6.46 -8.61
C GLU A 45 -10.87 6.63 -8.22
N ARG A 46 -11.33 5.92 -7.17
CA ARG A 46 -12.72 6.00 -6.70
C ARG A 46 -13.02 7.27 -5.90
N HIS A 47 -12.05 7.78 -5.16
CA HIS A 47 -12.25 8.85 -4.19
C HIS A 47 -11.37 10.09 -4.43
N ASP A 48 -10.77 10.19 -5.62
CA ASP A 48 -9.95 11.31 -6.09
C ASP A 48 -8.81 11.69 -5.13
N PHE A 49 -8.04 10.69 -4.72
CA PHE A 49 -6.94 10.90 -3.77
C PHE A 49 -5.71 11.51 -4.46
N GLU A 50 -5.38 12.76 -4.10
CA GLU A 50 -4.16 13.41 -4.58
C GLU A 50 -2.90 12.87 -3.89
N GLU A 51 -2.95 12.66 -2.57
CA GLU A 51 -1.85 12.12 -1.77
C GLU A 51 -2.28 10.93 -0.89
N TRP A 52 -1.89 9.74 -1.32
CA TRP A 52 -2.19 8.48 -0.67
C TRP A 52 -1.74 8.37 0.78
N GLN A 53 -0.57 8.93 1.09
CA GLN A 53 0.01 8.88 2.42
C GLN A 53 -0.82 9.66 3.43
N GLU A 54 -1.26 10.86 3.06
CA GLU A 54 -2.07 11.72 3.92
C GLU A 54 -3.46 11.11 4.17
N ILE A 55 -4.08 10.58 3.12
CA ILE A 55 -5.42 10.03 3.20
C ILE A 55 -5.43 8.68 3.93
N ALA A 56 -4.48 7.79 3.65
CA ALA A 56 -4.36 6.53 4.38
C ALA A 56 -4.06 6.77 5.87
N SER A 57 -3.22 7.76 6.21
CA SER A 57 -2.94 8.12 7.60
C SER A 57 -4.19 8.66 8.30
N THR A 58 -4.92 9.56 7.64
CA THR A 58 -6.18 10.12 8.16
C THR A 58 -7.23 9.02 8.35
N PHE A 59 -7.35 8.09 7.39
CA PHE A 59 -8.24 6.94 7.50
C PHE A 59 -7.91 6.07 8.72
N LEU A 60 -6.63 5.72 8.93
CA LEU A 60 -6.21 4.92 10.08
C LEU A 60 -6.44 5.64 11.42
N ILE A 61 -6.18 6.94 11.48
CA ILE A 61 -6.45 7.78 12.67
C ILE A 61 -7.95 7.79 12.98
N ASN A 62 -8.79 8.05 11.98
CA ASN A 62 -10.24 8.08 12.15
C ASN A 62 -10.79 6.70 12.55
N LEU A 63 -10.28 5.62 11.94
CA LEU A 63 -10.66 4.26 12.29
C LEU A 63 -10.29 3.92 13.74
N ALA A 64 -9.13 4.39 14.23
CA ALA A 64 -8.71 4.19 15.62
C ALA A 64 -9.53 5.04 16.62
N ALA A 65 -10.05 6.18 16.19
CA ALA A 65 -10.91 7.04 17.00
C ALA A 65 -12.39 6.58 17.01
N ALA A 66 -12.80 5.76 16.05
CA ALA A 66 -14.17 5.27 15.94
C ALA A 66 -14.52 4.29 17.08
N PRO A 67 -15.80 4.21 17.49
CA PRO A 67 -16.29 3.19 18.42
C PRO A 67 -15.91 1.77 17.96
N SER A 68 -15.77 0.86 18.92
CA SER A 68 -15.35 -0.52 18.66
C SER A 68 -16.32 -1.24 17.71
N GLU A 69 -17.61 -0.96 17.79
CA GLU A 69 -18.65 -1.55 16.94
C GLU A 69 -18.50 -1.12 15.47
N GLU A 70 -18.06 0.12 15.23
CA GLU A 70 -17.86 0.66 13.89
C GLU A 70 -16.55 0.17 13.28
N SER A 71 -15.47 0.16 14.06
CA SER A 71 -14.14 -0.29 13.63
C SER A 71 -14.01 -1.82 13.54
N ALA A 72 -14.81 -2.59 14.28
CA ALA A 72 -14.75 -4.05 14.31
C ALA A 72 -14.88 -4.71 12.93
N ARG A 73 -15.69 -4.15 12.02
CA ARG A 73 -15.85 -4.69 10.65
C ARG A 73 -14.54 -4.68 9.84
N PHE A 74 -13.63 -3.78 10.17
CA PHE A 74 -12.32 -3.63 9.51
C PHE A 74 -11.21 -4.37 10.27
N ALA A 75 -11.43 -4.72 11.54
CA ALA A 75 -10.53 -5.54 12.35
C ALA A 75 -10.80 -7.05 12.17
N ILE A 76 -12.06 -7.44 12.03
CA ILE A 76 -12.50 -8.81 11.77
C ILE A 76 -12.62 -8.99 10.26
N MET A 77 -11.50 -8.89 9.57
CA MET A 77 -11.44 -9.27 8.15
C MET A 77 -10.93 -10.70 8.08
N SER A 78 -11.79 -11.63 7.68
CA SER A 78 -11.33 -12.89 7.09
C SER A 78 -10.32 -12.51 6.01
N ARG A 79 -9.09 -13.04 6.06
CA ARG A 79 -8.26 -13.04 4.85
C ARG A 79 -9.14 -13.57 3.71
N PRO A 80 -9.06 -13.02 2.49
CA PRO A 80 -9.80 -13.57 1.36
C PRO A 80 -9.64 -15.08 1.41
N GLU A 81 -10.74 -15.80 1.54
CA GLU A 81 -10.71 -17.25 1.55
C GLU A 81 -10.18 -17.64 0.18
N ILE A 82 -8.96 -18.16 0.12
CA ILE A 82 -8.39 -18.65 -1.12
C ILE A 82 -9.13 -19.96 -1.39
N ILE A 83 -10.25 -19.88 -2.09
CA ILE A 83 -10.98 -21.05 -2.57
C ILE A 83 -10.16 -21.63 -3.73
N VAL A 84 -9.25 -22.56 -3.40
CA VAL A 84 -8.50 -23.32 -4.40
C VAL A 84 -9.48 -24.25 -5.09
N LYS A 85 -9.92 -23.86 -6.29
CA LYS A 85 -10.73 -24.73 -7.15
C LYS A 85 -9.88 -25.91 -7.62
N GLU A 86 -10.50 -27.07 -7.83
CA GLU A 86 -9.84 -28.30 -8.29
C GLU A 86 -8.98 -28.09 -9.56
N LYS A 87 -9.43 -27.20 -10.47
CA LYS A 87 -8.67 -26.79 -11.64
C LYS A 87 -7.31 -26.16 -11.28
N TRP A 88 -7.28 -25.29 -10.28
CA TRP A 88 -6.05 -24.62 -9.84
C TRP A 88 -5.11 -25.61 -9.13
N LEU A 89 -5.68 -26.56 -8.38
CA LEU A 89 -4.89 -27.64 -7.77
C LEU A 89 -4.18 -28.47 -8.85
N ARG A 90 -4.88 -28.89 -9.91
CA ARG A 90 -4.27 -29.60 -11.04
C ARG A 90 -3.19 -28.79 -11.73
N GLN A 91 -3.42 -27.51 -11.98
CA GLN A 91 -2.43 -26.64 -12.62
C GLN A 91 -1.18 -26.46 -11.75
N LEU A 92 -1.34 -26.35 -10.43
CA LEU A 92 -0.22 -26.27 -9.49
C LEU A 92 0.55 -27.59 -9.38
N GLU A 93 -0.14 -28.73 -9.39
CA GLU A 93 0.49 -30.05 -9.40
C GLU A 93 1.26 -30.31 -10.69
N GLU A 94 0.71 -29.92 -11.84
CA GLU A 94 1.39 -30.02 -13.14
C GLU A 94 2.61 -29.10 -13.18
N PHE A 95 2.46 -27.84 -12.75
CA PHE A 95 3.57 -26.90 -12.62
C PHE A 95 4.67 -27.43 -11.69
N ALA A 96 4.33 -28.00 -10.53
CA ALA A 96 5.30 -28.55 -9.60
C ALA A 96 6.08 -29.74 -10.18
N LYS A 97 5.49 -30.51 -11.11
CA LYS A 97 6.13 -31.64 -11.78
C LYS A 97 7.01 -31.22 -12.96
N THR A 98 6.59 -30.20 -13.71
CA THR A 98 7.21 -29.85 -15.00
C THR A 98 8.04 -28.57 -14.96
N GLY A 99 7.78 -27.68 -14.00
CA GLY A 99 8.39 -26.35 -13.92
C GLY A 99 7.90 -25.37 -15.00
N VAL A 100 6.84 -25.71 -15.74
CA VAL A 100 6.32 -24.91 -16.86
C VAL A 100 4.88 -24.49 -16.55
N GLU A 101 4.58 -23.20 -16.62
CA GLU A 101 3.21 -22.69 -16.53
C GLU A 101 2.41 -23.12 -17.77
N ALA A 102 1.25 -23.76 -17.54
CA ALA A 102 0.37 -24.31 -18.58
C ALA A 102 -0.67 -23.29 -19.08
#